data_AF-A0AAT9ITG7-F1
#
_entry.id   AF-A0AAT9ITG7-F1
#
_cell.length_a   1.000
_cell.length_b   1.000
_cell.length_c   1.000
_cell.angle_alpha   90.00
_cell.angle_beta   90.00
_cell.angle_gamma   90.00
#
_symmetry.space_group_name_H-M   'P 1'
#
loop_
_entity.id
_entity.type
_entity.pdbx_description
1 polymer ?
#
loop_
_entity_poly.entity_id
_entity_poly.type
_entity_poly.pdbx_seq_one_letter_code
_entity_poly.pdbx_strand_id
1 'polypeptide(L)'
;MSGLRPDRDPSDGVQAGRFTLVYLAAKLDEDHANAFKAPELELTWNWPDADSKAEVYTSGRNFGHVAYEVDDIYAACQHLADMGVVINRPPRDGHMAFVRSPDGISVELLQKNGSLAPAEPWVSMANTGSW
;
A
#
# COMPACT_ATOMS: atom_id res chain seq x y z
N MET A 1 -15.46 -6.34 -10.15
CA MET A 1 -14.91 -4.99 -10.37
C MET A 1 -16.06 -4.05 -10.69
N SER A 2 -16.72 -3.51 -9.67
CA SER A 2 -17.76 -2.49 -9.82
C SER A 2 -17.18 -1.14 -9.40
N GLY A 3 -17.21 -0.17 -10.31
CA GLY A 3 -16.55 1.13 -10.17
C GLY A 3 -17.06 1.96 -8.99
N LEU A 4 -16.12 2.52 -8.24
CA LEU A 4 -16.35 3.58 -7.28
C LEU A 4 -16.58 4.91 -8.01
N ARG A 5 -17.34 5.79 -7.36
CA ARG A 5 -18.13 6.92 -7.88
C ARG A 5 -17.32 7.94 -8.72
N PRO A 6 -17.90 8.54 -9.77
CA PRO A 6 -17.29 9.67 -10.46
C PRO A 6 -17.34 10.93 -9.59
N ASP A 7 -16.33 11.79 -9.76
CA ASP A 7 -16.11 13.06 -9.08
C ASP A 7 -17.30 14.04 -9.11
N ARG A 8 -17.24 15.00 -8.18
CA ARG A 8 -18.21 16.10 -7.99
C ARG A 8 -18.46 16.91 -9.27
N ASP A 9 -19.67 17.46 -9.35
CA ASP A 9 -20.18 18.31 -10.44
C ASP A 9 -19.23 19.50 -10.74
N PRO A 10 -18.75 19.66 -11.99
CA PRO A 10 -17.92 20.81 -12.41
C PRO A 10 -18.56 22.19 -12.26
N SER A 11 -19.86 22.29 -11.93
CA SER A 11 -20.60 23.56 -11.87
C SER A 11 -20.43 24.36 -10.56
N ASP A 12 -19.75 23.83 -9.54
CA ASP A 12 -19.61 24.41 -8.20
C ASP A 12 -18.51 25.49 -8.02
N GLY A 13 -18.15 26.24 -9.08
CA GLY A 13 -17.47 27.55 -8.97
C GLY A 13 -16.04 27.59 -8.38
N VAL A 14 -15.49 26.47 -7.91
CA VAL A 14 -14.05 26.25 -7.70
C VAL A 14 -13.53 25.61 -8.98
N GLN A 15 -12.41 26.08 -9.53
CA GLN A 15 -11.75 25.38 -10.64
C GLN A 15 -11.54 23.93 -10.16
N ALA A 16 -12.31 22.97 -10.73
CA ALA A 16 -12.35 21.61 -10.23
C ALA A 16 -10.92 21.10 -10.03
N GLY A 17 -10.62 20.61 -8.82
CA GLY A 17 -9.28 20.13 -8.50
C GLY A 17 -8.85 19.09 -9.53
N ARG A 18 -7.67 19.27 -10.12
CA ARG A 18 -7.16 18.39 -11.18
C ARG A 18 -6.42 17.21 -10.57
N PHE A 19 -7.18 16.23 -10.10
CA PHE A 19 -6.65 15.02 -9.52
C PHE A 19 -7.58 13.82 -9.75
N THR A 20 -7.06 12.63 -9.57
CA THR A 20 -7.85 11.40 -9.44
C THR A 20 -7.64 10.84 -8.05
N LEU A 21 -8.72 10.42 -7.39
CA LEU A 21 -8.68 9.70 -6.12
C LEU A 21 -8.94 8.22 -6.35
N VAL A 22 -8.15 7.37 -5.68
CA VAL A 22 -8.37 5.93 -5.60
C VAL A 22 -8.48 5.56 -4.13
N TYR A 23 -9.55 4.87 -3.76
CA TYR A 23 -9.76 4.37 -2.41
C TYR A 23 -9.54 2.87 -2.39
N LEU A 24 -8.65 2.41 -1.51
CA LEU A 24 -8.31 0.99 -1.35
C LEU A 24 -8.75 0.50 0.02
N ALA A 25 -9.51 -0.58 0.04
CA ALA A 25 -9.85 -1.33 1.24
C ALA A 25 -9.19 -2.70 1.19
N ALA A 26 -8.77 -3.22 2.35
CA ALA A 26 -8.44 -4.63 2.45
C ALA A 26 -9.71 -5.46 2.18
N LYS A 27 -9.56 -6.65 1.59
CA LYS A 27 -10.69 -7.48 1.17
C LYS A 27 -11.70 -7.76 2.30
N LEU A 28 -11.23 -7.91 3.54
CA LEU A 28 -12.10 -8.16 4.69
C LEU A 28 -12.86 -6.91 5.16
N ASP A 29 -12.43 -5.73 4.75
CA ASP A 29 -13.06 -4.45 5.07
C ASP A 29 -13.96 -3.94 3.94
N GLU A 30 -14.02 -4.59 2.78
CA GLU A 30 -14.71 -4.10 1.58
C GLU A 30 -16.21 -3.80 1.83
N ASP A 31 -16.94 -4.74 2.46
CA ASP A 31 -18.35 -4.55 2.79
C ASP A 31 -18.56 -3.37 3.76
N HIS A 32 -17.63 -3.23 4.71
CA HIS A 32 -17.67 -2.19 5.73
C HIS A 32 -17.27 -0.82 5.17
N ALA A 33 -16.31 -0.76 4.24
CA ALA A 33 -15.94 0.43 3.49
C ALA A 33 -17.14 0.93 2.67
N ASN A 34 -17.78 0.03 1.93
CA ASN A 34 -18.94 0.34 1.10
C ASN A 34 -20.16 0.83 1.92
N ALA A 35 -20.42 0.21 3.07
CA ALA A 35 -21.61 0.52 3.88
C ALA A 35 -21.40 1.67 4.86
N PHE A 36 -20.21 1.83 5.42
CA PHE A 36 -19.99 2.69 6.60
C PHE A 36 -18.77 3.62 6.51
N LYS A 37 -18.06 3.67 5.37
CA LYS A 37 -16.80 4.42 5.24
C LYS A 37 -15.76 3.98 6.29
N ALA A 38 -15.53 2.67 6.35
CA ALA A 38 -14.40 2.09 7.08
C ALA A 38 -13.05 2.70 6.62
N PRO A 39 -11.95 2.54 7.38
CA PRO A 39 -10.67 3.13 7.00
C PRO A 39 -10.18 2.60 5.64
N GLU A 40 -10.16 3.49 4.66
CA GLU A 40 -9.62 3.26 3.32
C GLU A 40 -8.25 3.95 3.22
N LEU A 41 -7.35 3.35 2.41
CA LEU A 41 -6.17 4.06 1.95
C LEU A 41 -6.56 4.88 0.72
N GLU A 42 -6.58 6.20 0.86
CA GLU A 42 -6.79 7.14 -0.25
C GLU A 42 -5.45 7.43 -0.94
N LEU A 43 -5.38 7.18 -2.24
CA LEU A 43 -4.29 7.58 -3.12
C LEU A 43 -4.76 8.74 -3.99
N THR A 44 -4.01 9.85 -3.96
CA THR A 44 -4.26 11.02 -4.80
C THR A 44 -3.23 11.07 -5.92
N TRP A 45 -3.69 11.08 -7.16
CA TRP A 45 -2.85 11.39 -8.32
C TRP A 45 -3.17 12.80 -8.81
N ASN A 46 -2.27 13.76 -8.57
CA ASN A 46 -2.39 15.10 -9.14
C ASN A 46 -2.06 15.06 -10.63
N TRP A 47 -2.96 15.56 -11.47
CA TRP A 47 -2.75 15.55 -12.92
C TRP A 47 -1.61 16.50 -13.28
N PRO A 48 -0.92 16.26 -14.42
CA PRO A 48 0.04 17.23 -14.93
C PRO A 48 -0.57 18.63 -15.06
N ASP A 49 0.25 19.66 -14.86
CA ASP A 49 -0.18 21.05 -14.99
C ASP A 49 -0.51 21.44 -16.46
N ALA A 50 -0.76 22.72 -16.72
CA ALA A 50 -1.09 23.19 -18.07
C ALA A 50 0.04 22.96 -19.09
N ASP A 51 1.29 22.85 -18.62
CA ASP A 51 2.48 22.60 -19.42
C ASP A 51 2.85 21.10 -19.46
N SER A 52 1.92 20.23 -19.05
CA SER A 52 2.10 18.76 -18.98
C SER A 52 3.21 18.30 -18.03
N LYS A 53 3.52 19.09 -17.00
CA LYS A 53 4.49 18.71 -15.98
C LYS A 53 3.80 18.00 -14.82
N ALA A 54 4.21 16.76 -14.54
CA ALA A 54 3.78 16.02 -13.37
C ALA A 54 4.44 16.54 -12.09
N GLU A 55 3.73 16.49 -10.98
CA GLU A 55 4.29 16.75 -9.65
C GLU A 55 5.37 15.71 -9.32
N VAL A 56 6.47 16.15 -8.71
CA VAL A 56 7.50 15.26 -8.19
C VAL A 56 7.26 15.09 -6.69
N TYR A 57 6.71 13.94 -6.32
CA TYR A 57 6.59 13.56 -4.91
C TYR A 57 7.97 13.18 -4.37
N THR A 58 8.35 13.77 -3.25
CA THR A 58 9.57 13.39 -2.53
C THR A 58 9.20 12.55 -1.30
N SER A 59 10.15 11.75 -0.80
CA SER A 59 9.87 10.85 0.32
C SER A 59 9.39 11.63 1.56
N GLY A 60 8.14 11.40 1.96
CA GLY A 60 7.59 11.94 3.20
C GLY A 60 8.10 11.16 4.41
N ARG A 61 9.30 11.49 4.92
CA ARG A 61 9.86 10.87 6.15
C ARG A 61 9.03 11.11 7.42
N ASN A 62 7.91 11.81 7.32
CA ASN A 62 7.00 12.08 8.44
C ASN A 62 5.89 11.01 8.55
N PHE A 63 5.72 10.14 7.55
CA PHE A 63 4.80 9.01 7.60
C PHE A 63 5.61 7.71 7.73
N GLY A 64 5.43 6.99 8.83
CA GLY A 64 6.26 5.80 9.15
C GLY A 64 6.01 4.66 8.17
N HIS A 65 4.83 4.06 8.20
CA HIS A 65 4.38 2.99 7.30
C HIS A 65 2.87 2.79 7.47
N VAL A 66 2.30 2.02 6.55
CA VAL A 66 0.99 1.38 6.73
C VAL A 66 1.20 -0.12 6.98
N ALA A 67 0.44 -0.71 7.88
CA ALA A 67 0.55 -2.12 8.24
C ALA A 67 -0.71 -2.89 7.85
N TYR A 68 -0.54 -4.10 7.32
CA TYR A 68 -1.63 -5.03 7.03
C TYR A 68 -1.33 -6.40 7.59
N GLU A 69 -2.35 -7.03 8.15
CA GLU A 69 -2.27 -8.42 8.55
C GLU A 69 -2.56 -9.36 7.37
N VAL A 70 -1.78 -10.44 7.27
CA VAL A 70 -1.92 -11.49 6.26
C VAL A 70 -2.08 -12.86 6.92
N ASP A 71 -2.82 -13.75 6.26
CA ASP A 71 -3.09 -15.09 6.80
C ASP A 71 -1.84 -15.98 6.81
N ASP A 72 -0.95 -15.83 5.82
CA ASP A 72 0.34 -16.51 5.72
C ASP A 72 1.38 -15.51 5.16
N ILE A 73 2.31 -15.08 6.04
CA ILE A 73 3.31 -14.09 5.69
C ILE A 73 4.35 -14.60 4.69
N TYR A 74 4.64 -15.90 4.68
CA TYR A 74 5.59 -16.48 3.73
C TYR A 74 4.99 -16.56 2.33
N ALA A 75 3.74 -17.00 2.23
CA ALA A 75 3.02 -17.00 0.97
C ALA A 75 2.85 -15.56 0.42
N ALA A 76 2.52 -14.60 1.28
CA ALA A 76 2.41 -13.20 0.90
C ALA A 76 3.75 -12.62 0.40
N CYS A 77 4.84 -12.84 1.13
CA CYS A 77 6.17 -12.39 0.73
C CYS A 77 6.64 -13.06 -0.56
N GLN A 78 6.39 -14.37 -0.73
CA GLN A 78 6.74 -15.08 -1.97
C GLN A 78 5.96 -14.53 -3.16
N HIS A 79 4.66 -14.32 -3.01
CA HIS A 79 3.83 -13.76 -4.07
C HIS A 79 4.33 -12.38 -4.53
N LEU A 80 4.68 -11.51 -3.57
CA LEU A 80 5.25 -10.19 -3.86
C LEU A 80 6.62 -10.31 -4.56
N ALA A 81 7.50 -11.20 -4.07
CA ALA A 81 8.80 -11.44 -4.68
C ALA A 81 8.67 -11.97 -6.12
N ASP A 82 7.71 -12.86 -6.39
CA ASP A 82 7.42 -13.40 -7.73
C ASP A 82 6.93 -12.30 -8.70
N MET A 83 6.32 -11.24 -8.16
CA MET A 83 5.95 -10.02 -8.91
C MET A 83 7.10 -9.02 -9.07
N GLY A 84 8.31 -9.35 -8.58
CA GLY A 84 9.49 -8.48 -8.64
C GLY A 84 9.56 -7.42 -7.53
N VAL A 85 8.71 -7.51 -6.50
CA VAL A 85 8.78 -6.62 -5.34
C VAL A 85 9.94 -7.06 -4.44
N VAL A 86 10.78 -6.09 -4.06
CA VAL A 86 11.87 -6.35 -3.13
C VAL A 86 11.32 -6.52 -1.71
N ILE A 87 11.67 -7.62 -1.07
CA ILE A 87 11.42 -7.82 0.36
C ILE A 87 12.53 -7.10 1.14
N ASN A 88 12.28 -5.87 1.56
CA ASN A 88 13.26 -5.00 2.22
C ASN A 88 13.72 -5.56 3.57
N ARG A 89 12.75 -6.05 4.36
CA ARG A 89 13.01 -6.84 5.57
C ARG A 89 12.25 -8.16 5.44
N PRO A 90 12.93 -9.31 5.31
CA PRO A 90 12.27 -10.61 5.24
C PRO A 90 11.70 -11.05 6.60
N PRO A 91 10.65 -11.88 6.61
CA PRO A 91 9.97 -12.38 7.82
C PRO A 91 10.78 -13.45 8.55
N ARG A 92 11.98 -13.10 9.02
CA ARG A 92 12.92 -14.01 9.70
C ARG A 92 12.32 -14.64 10.96
N ASP A 93 11.50 -13.87 11.67
CA ASP A 93 10.80 -14.27 12.89
C ASP A 93 9.44 -14.94 12.61
N GLY A 94 9.07 -15.08 11.33
CA GLY A 94 7.76 -15.59 10.92
C GLY A 94 6.59 -14.69 11.31
N HIS A 95 6.86 -13.43 11.68
CA HIS A 95 5.83 -12.50 12.12
C HIS A 95 5.74 -11.24 11.26
N MET A 96 6.88 -10.68 10.84
CA MET A 96 6.88 -9.33 10.28
C MET A 96 7.83 -9.18 9.09
N ALA A 97 7.34 -8.57 8.01
CA ALA A 97 8.12 -8.21 6.83
C ALA A 97 7.86 -6.77 6.40
N PHE A 98 8.82 -6.18 5.69
CA PHE A 98 8.63 -4.89 5.03
C PHE A 98 8.87 -4.97 3.53
N VAL A 99 8.02 -4.29 2.78
CA VAL A 99 8.19 -3.95 1.37
C VAL A 99 8.02 -2.45 1.17
N ARG A 100 8.37 -1.94 -0.01
CA ARG A 100 8.10 -0.55 -0.40
C ARG A 100 7.32 -0.48 -1.70
N SER A 101 6.39 0.47 -1.75
CA SER A 101 5.73 0.87 -3.00
C SER A 101 6.73 1.52 -3.97
N PRO A 102 6.38 1.65 -5.26
CA PRO A 102 7.20 2.38 -6.24
C PRO A 102 7.53 3.82 -5.84
N ASP A 103 6.61 4.49 -5.13
CA ASP A 103 6.80 5.85 -4.59
C ASP A 103 7.57 5.89 -3.26
N GLY A 104 8.04 4.73 -2.80
CA GLY A 104 8.88 4.61 -1.61
C GLY A 104 8.14 4.66 -0.28
N ILE A 105 6.81 4.53 -0.26
CA ILE A 105 6.06 4.35 1.00
C ILE A 105 6.29 2.93 1.53
N SER A 106 6.63 2.82 2.81
CA SER A 106 6.85 1.55 3.50
C SER A 106 5.53 0.89 3.87
N VAL A 107 5.46 -0.42 3.60
CA VAL A 107 4.33 -1.29 3.93
C VAL A 107 4.83 -2.42 4.80
N GLU A 108 4.26 -2.54 6.01
CA GLU A 108 4.51 -3.62 6.95
C GLU A 108 3.48 -4.74 6.74
N LEU A 109 3.95 -5.97 6.65
CA LEU A 109 3.11 -7.16 6.64
C LEU A 109 3.26 -7.87 7.98
N LEU A 110 2.14 -8.16 8.62
CA LEU A 110 2.08 -8.86 9.91
C LEU A 110 1.37 -10.20 9.75
N GLN A 111 1.95 -11.25 10.31
CA GLN A 111 1.30 -12.55 10.38
C GLN A 111 0.12 -12.49 11.35
N LYS A 112 -1.06 -12.91 10.90
CA LYS A 112 -2.21 -13.10 11.80
C LYS A 112 -1.95 -14.20 12.80
N ASN A 113 -2.49 -14.01 13.99
CA ASN A 113 -2.50 -15.02 15.06
C ASN A 113 -1.11 -15.45 15.55
N GLY A 114 -0.16 -14.51 15.62
CA GLY A 114 1.17 -14.73 16.19
C GLY A 114 2.26 -14.88 15.14
N SER A 115 3.16 -15.85 15.31
CA SER A 115 4.33 -16.05 14.46
C SER A 115 4.35 -17.46 13.90
N LEU A 116 4.69 -17.59 12.62
CA LEU A 116 5.03 -18.89 12.03
C LEU A 116 6.41 -19.34 12.52
N ALA A 117 6.68 -20.64 12.44
CA ALA A 117 8.02 -21.15 12.71
C ALA A 117 9.01 -20.61 11.68
N PRO A 118 10.21 -20.17 12.08
CA PRO A 118 11.22 -19.66 11.16
C PRO A 118 11.49 -20.62 10.00
N ALA A 119 11.49 -20.11 8.76
CA ALA A 119 11.65 -20.91 7.55
C ALA A 119 12.64 -20.28 6.56
N GLU A 120 13.35 -21.13 5.81
CA GLU A 120 14.15 -20.69 4.65
C GLU A 120 13.26 -20.39 3.43
N PRO A 121 13.63 -19.44 2.56
CA PRO A 121 14.87 -18.66 2.58
C PRO A 121 14.85 -17.45 3.52
N TRP A 122 13.72 -17.19 4.20
CA TRP A 122 13.48 -15.95 4.93
C TRP A 122 14.46 -15.70 6.07
N VAL A 123 14.83 -16.75 6.80
CA VAL A 123 15.78 -16.70 7.92
C VAL A 123 17.16 -16.21 7.47
N SER A 124 17.67 -16.74 6.36
CA SER A 124 18.99 -16.41 5.84
C SER A 124 19.02 -15.16 4.97
N MET A 125 17.88 -14.71 4.45
CA MET A 125 17.79 -13.55 3.58
C MET A 125 18.20 -12.26 4.30
N ALA A 126 19.14 -11.51 3.71
CA ALA A 126 19.59 -10.22 4.23
C ALA A 126 18.54 -9.12 3.99
N ASN A 127 18.60 -8.06 4.79
CA ASN A 127 17.79 -6.89 4.52
C ASN A 127 18.32 -6.16 3.28
N THR A 128 17.43 -5.55 2.52
CA THR A 128 17.75 -4.80 1.29
C THR A 128 17.26 -3.36 1.41
N GLY A 129 18.18 -2.40 1.28
CA GLY A 129 17.86 -0.98 1.32
C GLY A 129 17.38 -0.50 2.69
N SER A 130 16.45 0.45 2.69
CA SER A 130 15.75 0.95 3.88
C SER A 130 14.27 0.60 3.81
N TRP A 131 13.62 0.54 4.97
CA TRP A 131 12.20 0.31 5.14
C TRP A 131 11.69 1.12 6.32
#